data_AF-A0ABD1YVD7-F1
#
_entry.id   AF-A0ABD1YVD7-F1
#
_cell.length_a   1.000
_cell.length_b   1.000
_cell.length_c   1.000
_cell.angle_alpha   90.00
_cell.angle_beta   90.00
_cell.angle_gamma   90.00
#
_symmetry.space_group_name_H-M   'P 1'
#
loop_
_entity.id
_entity.type
_entity.pdbx_description
1 polymer ?
#
loop_
_entity_poly.entity_id
_entity_poly.type
_entity_poly.pdbx_seq_one_letter_code
_entity_poly.pdbx_strand_id
1 'polypeptide(L)'
;MFGVLFPNRSFPLALSTFAQVDDHRWLLDMNYFVGEAYDQVKDMCIFLLSDQVIPADKALAVYVQSPGSAFEYRGAVHNACPSAVIPLLWPTNPSQMLLMPPGSAPLTAQIGVSVEDVSSLPLLNLGQQKRVEELAMKVGENLFNFMQSFCTVEGDKLVVPMDILNRWFKKFQDKAKLDPEYLNRFTL
;
A
#
# COMPACT_ATOMS: atom_id res chain seq x y z
N MET A 1 -18.91 -12.29 5.23
CA MET A 1 -18.32 -11.14 5.97
C MET A 1 -17.11 -10.61 5.22
N PHE A 2 -16.00 -11.36 5.12
CA PHE A 2 -14.90 -11.10 4.19
C PHE A 2 -13.95 -12.31 4.12
N GLY A 3 -13.08 -12.33 3.11
CA GLY A 3 -11.93 -13.22 3.01
C GLY A 3 -10.65 -12.41 2.80
N VAL A 4 -9.51 -12.98 3.21
CA VAL A 4 -8.19 -12.35 3.10
C VAL A 4 -7.21 -13.31 2.45
N LEU A 5 -6.31 -12.83 1.60
CA LEU A 5 -5.13 -13.58 1.18
C LEU A 5 -3.91 -12.67 1.07
N PHE A 6 -2.73 -13.25 1.23
CA PHE A 6 -1.45 -12.60 1.01
C PHE A 6 -0.89 -13.04 -0.35
N PRO A 7 -0.79 -12.13 -1.33
CA PRO A 7 -0.31 -12.47 -2.67
C PRO A 7 1.04 -13.21 -2.62
N ASN A 8 1.14 -14.29 -3.38
CA ASN A 8 2.32 -15.17 -3.47
C ASN A 8 2.77 -15.81 -2.14
N ARG A 9 1.97 -15.71 -1.07
CA ARG A 9 2.34 -16.20 0.27
C ARG A 9 1.29 -17.10 0.91
N SER A 10 0.01 -16.89 0.64
CA SER A 10 -1.07 -17.68 1.25
C SER A 10 -2.15 -18.09 0.25
N PHE A 11 -2.91 -19.11 0.66
CA PHE A 11 -4.27 -19.35 0.15
C PHE A 11 -5.25 -18.39 0.85
N PRO A 12 -6.51 -18.27 0.37
CA PRO A 12 -7.55 -17.55 1.08
C PRO A 12 -7.71 -18.04 2.51
N LEU A 13 -7.52 -17.11 3.46
CA LEU A 13 -7.73 -17.30 4.88
C LEU A 13 -9.22 -17.11 5.18
N ALA A 14 -9.77 -18.06 5.94
CA ALA A 14 -11.13 -17.97 6.45
C ALA A 14 -11.21 -17.01 7.64
N LEU A 15 -12.40 -16.49 7.92
CA LEU A 15 -12.66 -15.63 9.07
C LEU A 15 -12.26 -16.29 10.41
N SER A 16 -12.34 -17.61 10.50
CA SER A 16 -11.93 -18.39 11.67
C SER A 16 -10.44 -18.27 12.01
N THR A 17 -9.60 -17.83 11.07
CA THR A 17 -8.18 -17.56 11.31
C THR A 17 -7.97 -16.27 12.10
N PHE A 18 -8.96 -15.37 12.10
CA PHE A 18 -8.91 -14.13 12.85
C PHE A 18 -9.54 -14.32 14.24
N ALA A 19 -8.90 -13.77 15.26
CA ALA A 19 -9.50 -13.62 16.57
C ALA A 19 -10.53 -12.49 16.52
N GLN A 20 -11.80 -12.81 16.77
CA GLN A 20 -12.84 -11.80 16.89
C GLN A 20 -12.68 -11.07 18.24
N VAL A 21 -12.45 -9.76 18.18
CA VAL A 21 -12.26 -8.92 19.36
C VAL A 21 -13.61 -8.37 19.85
N ASP A 22 -14.48 -8.02 18.91
CA ASP A 22 -15.87 -7.62 19.14
C ASP A 22 -16.74 -7.94 17.90
N ASP A 23 -18.02 -7.56 17.90
CA ASP A 23 -18.97 -7.84 16.81
C ASP A 23 -18.58 -7.23 15.46
N HIS A 24 -17.66 -6.27 15.45
CA HIS A 24 -17.26 -5.48 14.29
C HIS A 24 -15.75 -5.46 14.04
N ARG A 25 -14.95 -6.14 14.88
CA ARG A 25 -13.48 -6.13 14.80
C ARG A 25 -12.86 -7.50 14.90
N TRP A 26 -11.88 -7.72 14.03
CA TRP A 26 -11.12 -8.95 13.92
C TRP A 26 -9.63 -8.65 13.90
N LEU A 27 -8.86 -9.52 14.53
CA LEU A 27 -7.41 -9.41 14.64
C LEU A 27 -6.73 -10.65 14.09
N LEU A 28 -5.73 -10.45 13.23
CA LEU A 28 -4.81 -11.49 12.80
C LEU A 28 -3.43 -11.17 13.38
N ASP A 29 -2.95 -12.05 14.25
CA ASP A 29 -1.57 -12.01 14.72
C ASP A 29 -0.68 -12.70 13.67
N MET A 30 0.31 -11.96 13.16
CA MET A 30 1.23 -12.47 12.14
C MET A 30 2.11 -13.60 12.67
N ASN A 31 2.16 -13.84 13.99
CA ASN A 31 2.79 -15.02 14.57
C ASN A 31 2.22 -16.34 14.04
N TYR A 32 0.92 -16.38 13.76
CA TYR A 32 0.28 -17.57 13.16
C TYR A 32 0.71 -17.83 11.72
N PHE A 33 1.23 -16.82 11.03
CA PHE A 33 1.52 -16.90 9.60
C PHE A 33 3.02 -16.88 9.27
N VAL A 34 3.75 -15.85 9.69
CA VAL A 34 5.17 -15.63 9.32
C VAL A 34 6.04 -15.16 10.50
N GLY A 35 5.47 -14.96 11.69
CA GLY A 35 6.24 -14.55 12.86
C GLY A 35 6.93 -13.20 12.66
N GLU A 36 8.23 -13.17 12.96
CA GLU A 36 9.09 -11.99 12.84
C GLU A 36 9.29 -11.54 11.39
N ALA A 37 9.03 -12.40 10.40
CA ALA A 37 9.12 -12.07 8.97
C ALA A 37 7.86 -11.38 8.42
N TYR A 38 7.05 -10.75 9.29
CA TYR A 38 5.82 -10.05 8.90
C TYR A 38 6.08 -8.94 7.87
N ASP A 39 7.24 -8.31 7.94
CA ASP A 39 7.67 -7.23 7.06
C ASP A 39 7.80 -7.69 5.59
N GLN A 40 7.98 -9.00 5.36
CA GLN A 40 8.02 -9.59 4.03
C GLN A 40 6.64 -9.66 3.35
N VAL A 41 5.56 -9.51 4.10
CA VAL A 41 4.19 -9.44 3.59
C VAL A 41 3.89 -7.98 3.23
N LYS A 42 3.98 -7.64 1.95
CA LYS A 42 3.88 -6.24 1.49
C LYS A 42 2.47 -5.80 1.15
N ASP A 43 1.64 -6.72 0.68
CA ASP A 43 0.28 -6.45 0.24
C ASP A 43 -0.68 -7.50 0.82
N MET A 44 -1.94 -7.10 0.98
CA MET A 44 -3.01 -7.96 1.41
C MET A 44 -4.21 -7.76 0.49
N CYS A 45 -4.73 -8.85 -0.06
CA CYS A 45 -5.99 -8.82 -0.78
C CYS A 45 -7.11 -9.12 0.22
N ILE A 46 -8.10 -8.25 0.26
CA ILE A 46 -9.32 -8.40 1.06
C ILE A 46 -10.53 -8.30 0.15
N PHE A 47 -11.54 -9.13 0.40
CA PHE A 47 -12.76 -9.18 -0.42
C PHE A 47 -13.98 -9.55 0.41
N LEU A 48 -15.14 -9.03 0.02
CA LEU A 48 -16.43 -9.37 0.61
C LEU A 48 -16.96 -10.68 -0.01
N LEU A 49 -17.64 -11.48 0.81
CA LEU A 49 -18.29 -12.71 0.36
C LEU A 49 -19.72 -12.39 -0.11
N SER A 50 -20.14 -12.96 -1.25
CA SER A 50 -21.37 -12.60 -1.97
C SER A 50 -22.67 -12.79 -1.18
N ASP A 51 -22.63 -13.54 -0.08
CA ASP A 51 -23.76 -13.89 0.77
C ASP A 51 -24.00 -12.90 1.92
N GLN A 52 -23.09 -11.93 2.14
CA GLN A 52 -23.22 -10.96 3.22
C GLN A 52 -22.95 -9.54 2.74
N VAL A 53 -24.01 -8.73 2.75
CA VAL A 53 -23.99 -7.31 2.37
C VAL A 53 -23.66 -6.48 3.61
N ILE A 54 -22.61 -5.65 3.54
CA ILE A 54 -22.30 -4.65 4.58
C ILE A 54 -23.33 -3.51 4.45
N PRO A 55 -23.78 -2.85 5.54
CA PRO A 55 -24.63 -1.67 5.41
C PRO A 55 -24.03 -0.60 4.48
N ALA A 56 -24.88 0.16 3.77
CA ALA A 56 -24.43 1.06 2.70
C ALA A 56 -23.54 2.23 3.17
N ASP A 57 -23.67 2.60 4.44
CA ASP A 57 -22.90 3.62 5.14
C ASP A 57 -21.64 3.07 5.83
N LYS A 58 -21.40 1.76 5.74
CA LYS A 58 -20.27 1.07 6.38
C LYS A 58 -19.26 0.55 5.36
N ALA A 59 -18.02 0.46 5.80
CA ALA A 59 -16.92 -0.15 5.07
C ALA A 59 -16.11 -1.05 5.99
N LEU A 60 -15.40 -1.99 5.39
CA LEU A 60 -14.50 -2.89 6.08
C LEU A 60 -13.07 -2.36 5.96
N ALA A 61 -12.59 -1.73 7.01
CA ALA A 61 -11.30 -1.07 7.10
C ALA A 61 -10.19 -2.01 7.57
N VAL A 62 -9.00 -1.81 7.03
CA VAL A 62 -7.78 -2.55 7.34
C VAL A 62 -6.80 -1.63 8.06
N TYR A 63 -6.26 -2.14 9.16
CA TYR A 63 -5.25 -1.49 9.98
C TYR A 63 -4.06 -2.44 10.16
N VAL A 64 -2.87 -1.86 10.30
CA VAL A 64 -1.65 -2.61 10.60
C VAL A 64 -0.99 -2.04 11.83
N GLN A 65 -0.30 -2.91 12.57
CA GLN A 65 0.49 -2.52 13.72
C GLN A 65 1.77 -3.34 13.72
N SER A 66 2.90 -2.66 13.63
CA SER A 66 4.20 -3.27 13.93
C SER A 66 4.41 -3.31 15.45
N PRO A 67 5.30 -4.17 15.96
CA PRO A 67 5.54 -4.28 17.39
C PRO A 67 5.85 -2.93 18.05
N GLY A 68 5.05 -2.59 19.07
CA GLY A 68 5.18 -1.36 19.85
C GLY A 68 4.79 -0.07 19.11
N SER A 69 4.22 -0.16 17.90
CA SER A 69 3.55 0.95 17.20
C SER A 69 2.04 0.98 17.48
N ALA A 70 1.39 2.09 17.11
CA ALA A 70 -0.07 2.19 17.08
C ALA A 70 -0.64 1.58 15.79
N PHE A 71 -1.92 1.22 15.80
CA PHE A 71 -2.61 0.79 14.58
C PHE A 71 -2.73 1.95 13.59
N GLU A 72 -2.33 1.71 12.35
CA GLU A 72 -2.47 2.67 11.26
C GLU A 72 -3.40 2.14 10.17
N TYR A 73 -4.33 2.99 9.72
CA TYR A 73 -5.26 2.69 8.63
C TYR A 73 -4.54 2.54 7.28
N ARG A 74 -4.85 1.50 6.52
CA ARG A 74 -4.25 1.20 5.19
C ARG A 74 -5.24 1.27 4.03
N GLY A 75 -6.52 1.01 4.28
CA GLY A 75 -7.55 1.05 3.25
C GLY A 75 -8.82 0.34 3.69
N ALA A 76 -9.83 0.33 2.85
CA ALA A 76 -11.09 -0.34 3.13
C ALA A 76 -11.78 -0.84 1.86
N VAL A 77 -12.70 -1.80 2.02
CA VAL A 77 -13.60 -2.29 0.97
C VAL A 77 -15.07 -2.07 1.38
N HIS A 78 -15.95 -1.94 0.39
CA HIS A 78 -17.38 -1.69 0.60
C HIS A 78 -18.20 -2.27 -0.58
N ASN A 79 -19.53 -2.24 -0.54
CA ASN A 79 -20.34 -2.94 -1.54
C ASN A 79 -20.08 -2.54 -3.01
N ALA A 80 -19.74 -1.27 -3.29
CA ALA A 80 -19.44 -0.82 -4.65
C ALA A 80 -17.98 -1.07 -5.06
N CYS A 81 -17.09 -1.33 -4.11
CA CYS A 81 -15.73 -1.80 -4.34
C CYS A 81 -15.44 -2.99 -3.40
N PRO A 82 -15.99 -4.18 -3.73
CA PRO A 82 -16.08 -5.29 -2.79
C PRO A 82 -14.75 -6.02 -2.56
N SER A 83 -13.69 -5.66 -3.29
CA SER A 83 -12.37 -6.26 -3.14
C SER A 83 -11.27 -5.26 -3.47
N ALA A 84 -10.16 -5.34 -2.75
CA ALA A 84 -8.98 -4.52 -3.02
C ALA A 84 -7.69 -5.25 -2.61
N VAL A 85 -6.60 -4.93 -3.32
CA VAL A 85 -5.25 -5.23 -2.86
C VAL A 85 -4.71 -3.99 -2.15
N ILE A 86 -4.51 -4.11 -0.84
CA ILE A 86 -4.11 -3.02 0.05
C ILE A 86 -2.62 -3.20 0.39
N PRO A 87 -1.77 -2.21 0.08
CA PRO A 87 -0.39 -2.19 0.54
C PRO A 87 -0.36 -2.08 2.07
N LEU A 88 0.31 -3.01 2.75
CA LEU A 88 0.31 -3.05 4.21
C LEU A 88 1.20 -1.98 4.81
N LEU A 89 2.28 -1.54 4.14
CA LEU A 89 3.16 -0.43 4.56
C LEU A 89 3.38 -0.41 6.08
N TRP A 90 4.01 -1.45 6.60
CA TRP A 90 4.23 -1.64 8.04
C TRP A 90 4.90 -0.42 8.68
N PRO A 91 4.36 0.09 9.81
CA PRO A 91 4.99 1.18 10.55
C PRO A 91 6.41 0.78 11.00
N THR A 92 7.42 1.60 10.73
CA THR A 92 8.78 1.36 11.21
C THR A 92 9.01 2.18 12.47
N ASN A 93 9.32 1.52 13.59
CA ASN A 93 9.80 2.18 14.81
C ASN A 93 11.29 1.86 15.03
N PRO A 94 12.22 2.73 14.58
CA PRO A 94 13.66 2.47 14.68
C PRO A 94 14.16 2.34 16.12
N SER A 95 13.48 2.96 17.07
CA SER A 95 13.91 3.13 18.46
C SER A 95 13.64 1.92 19.37
N GLN A 96 12.74 1.00 19.00
CA GLN A 96 12.35 -0.12 19.87
C GLN A 96 13.05 -1.46 19.55
N MET A 97 13.65 -1.62 18.36
CA MET A 97 14.45 -2.80 18.04
C MET A 97 15.71 -2.96 18.92
N LEU A 98 16.12 -1.90 19.64
CA LEU A 98 17.38 -1.84 20.39
C LEU A 98 17.22 -1.94 21.92
N LEU A 99 16.01 -2.06 22.45
CA LEU A 99 15.75 -1.88 23.90
C LEU A 99 15.21 -3.13 24.64
N MET A 100 15.16 -4.30 24.02
CA MET A 100 14.59 -5.48 24.68
C MET A 100 15.64 -6.36 25.36
N PRO A 101 15.36 -6.84 26.60
CA PRO A 101 16.21 -7.81 27.26
C PRO A 101 16.18 -9.17 26.53
N PRO A 102 17.29 -9.93 26.57
CA PRO A 102 17.35 -11.27 25.98
C PRO A 102 16.34 -12.20 26.68
N GLY A 103 15.40 -12.77 25.91
CA GLY A 103 14.35 -13.68 26.40
C GLY A 103 12.91 -13.15 26.33
N SER A 104 12.68 -11.96 25.74
CA SER A 104 11.34 -11.47 25.42
C SER A 104 10.70 -12.28 24.27
N ALA A 105 9.37 -12.44 24.31
CA ALA A 105 8.63 -13.14 23.26
C ALA A 105 8.85 -12.48 21.88
N PRO A 106 8.85 -13.26 20.78
CA PRO A 106 9.03 -12.73 19.44
C PRO A 106 8.00 -11.64 19.16
N LEU A 107 8.50 -10.48 18.75
CA LEU A 107 7.71 -9.29 18.49
C LEU A 107 7.08 -9.42 17.10
N THR A 108 5.81 -9.81 17.04
CA THR A 108 5.06 -9.97 15.80
C THR A 108 4.13 -8.79 15.55
N ALA A 109 3.88 -8.52 14.28
CA ALA A 109 2.92 -7.51 13.87
C ALA A 109 1.48 -8.06 13.89
N GLN A 110 0.52 -7.15 13.87
CA GLN A 110 -0.90 -7.47 13.86
C GLN A 110 -1.61 -6.75 12.70
N ILE A 111 -2.59 -7.43 12.12
CA ILE A 111 -3.54 -6.85 11.16
C ILE A 111 -4.90 -6.78 11.82
N GLY A 112 -5.46 -5.59 11.88
CA GLY A 112 -6.82 -5.33 12.34
C GLY A 112 -7.76 -5.15 11.16
N VAL A 113 -8.94 -5.75 11.24
CA VAL A 113 -10.06 -5.52 10.31
C VAL A 113 -11.25 -5.02 11.11
N SER A 114 -11.83 -3.87 10.74
CA SER A 114 -12.91 -3.20 11.49
C SER A 114 -14.04 -2.78 10.56
N VAL A 115 -15.30 -2.92 10.98
CA VAL A 115 -16.44 -2.28 10.31
C VAL A 115 -16.55 -0.84 10.82
N GLU A 116 -16.37 0.12 9.92
CA GLU A 116 -16.33 1.55 10.21
C GLU A 116 -17.34 2.30 9.33
N ASP A 117 -17.74 3.50 9.77
CA ASP A 117 -18.51 4.41 8.92
C ASP A 117 -17.65 4.93 7.77
N VAL A 118 -18.19 4.92 6.55
CA VAL A 118 -17.48 5.43 5.36
C VAL A 118 -17.07 6.90 5.56
N SER A 119 -17.85 7.67 6.32
CA SER A 119 -17.55 9.07 6.64
C SER A 119 -16.45 9.27 7.70
N SER A 120 -16.17 8.27 8.55
CA SER A 120 -15.09 8.35 9.56
C SER A 120 -13.73 7.96 8.99
N LEU A 121 -13.73 7.19 7.90
CA LEU A 121 -12.51 6.71 7.28
C LEU A 121 -11.78 7.82 6.51
N PRO A 122 -10.44 7.90 6.63
CA PRO A 122 -9.64 8.68 5.71
C PRO A 122 -9.97 8.26 4.27
N LEU A 123 -10.02 9.23 3.35
CA LEU A 123 -10.40 9.02 1.95
C LEU A 123 -9.86 7.67 1.43
N LEU A 124 -10.79 6.81 1.02
CA LEU A 124 -10.55 5.48 0.49
C LEU A 124 -9.41 5.55 -0.55
N ASN A 125 -8.45 4.64 -0.45
CA ASN A 125 -7.28 4.51 -1.33
C ASN A 125 -6.01 5.32 -0.99
N LEU A 126 -5.71 5.61 0.28
CA LEU A 126 -4.40 6.16 0.70
C LEU A 126 -3.19 5.46 0.02
N GLY A 127 -3.23 4.12 -0.09
CA GLY A 127 -2.19 3.35 -0.77
C GLY A 127 -2.09 3.61 -2.28
N GLN A 128 -3.22 3.76 -2.98
CA GLN A 128 -3.19 4.09 -4.41
C GLN A 128 -2.88 5.57 -4.65
N GLN A 129 -3.44 6.47 -3.82
CA GLN A 129 -3.19 7.90 -3.90
C GLN A 129 -1.70 8.22 -3.69
N LYS A 130 -1.08 7.62 -2.66
CA LYS A 130 0.36 7.78 -2.39
C LYS A 130 1.21 7.19 -3.51
N ARG A 131 0.86 6.01 -4.05
CA ARG A 131 1.53 5.44 -5.23
C ARG A 131 1.41 6.33 -6.47
N VAL A 132 0.24 6.92 -6.71
CA VAL A 132 0.01 7.84 -7.83
C VAL A 132 0.80 9.14 -7.64
N GLU A 133 0.88 9.67 -6.43
CA GLU A 133 1.68 10.85 -6.10
C GLU A 133 3.18 10.59 -6.27
N GLU A 134 3.70 9.49 -5.71
CA GLU A 134 5.10 9.07 -5.86
C GLU A 134 5.44 8.84 -7.34
N LEU A 135 4.55 8.18 -8.09
CA LEU A 135 4.68 7.99 -9.53
C LEU A 135 4.74 9.33 -10.26
N ALA A 136 3.84 10.27 -9.96
CA ALA A 136 3.83 11.59 -10.60
C ALA A 136 5.12 12.37 -10.33
N MET A 137 5.61 12.35 -9.09
CA MET A 137 6.88 12.98 -8.70
C MET A 137 8.06 12.38 -9.45
N LYS A 138 8.11 11.04 -9.57
CA LYS A 138 9.18 10.31 -10.27
C LYS A 138 9.14 10.48 -11.79
N VAL A 139 7.95 10.62 -12.37
CA VAL A 139 7.78 11.00 -13.77
C VAL A 139 8.29 12.43 -14.01
N GLY A 140 8.00 13.36 -13.10
CA GLY A 140 8.53 14.72 -13.15
C GLY A 140 10.06 14.76 -13.05
N GLU A 141 10.65 14.02 -12.13
CA GLU A 141 12.10 13.87 -11.99
C GLU A 141 12.75 13.29 -13.26
N ASN A 142 12.12 12.28 -13.86
CA ASN A 142 12.59 11.71 -15.12
C ASN A 142 12.58 12.71 -16.28
N LEU A 143 11.50 13.48 -16.39
CA LEU A 143 11.41 14.55 -17.39
C LEU A 143 12.51 15.59 -17.18
N PHE A 144 12.72 16.03 -15.93
CA PHE A 144 13.75 17.01 -15.61
C PHE A 144 15.16 16.51 -15.95
N ASN A 145 15.48 15.27 -15.55
CA ASN A 145 16.77 14.64 -15.89
C ASN A 145 16.97 14.49 -17.40
N PHE A 146 15.90 14.19 -18.14
CA PHE A 146 15.96 14.16 -19.59
C PHE A 146 16.23 15.55 -20.16
N MET A 147 15.53 16.59 -19.72
CA MET A 147 15.77 17.96 -20.17
C MET A 147 17.20 18.41 -19.88
N GLN A 148 17.72 18.15 -18.68
CA GLN A 148 19.10 18.46 -18.30
C GLN A 148 20.13 17.83 -19.24
N SER A 149 19.90 16.61 -19.73
CA SER A 149 20.83 15.95 -20.67
C SER A 149 20.96 16.65 -22.03
N PHE A 150 19.99 17.48 -22.41
CA PHE A 150 20.00 18.28 -23.65
C PHE A 150 20.17 19.78 -23.40
N CYS A 151 20.41 20.17 -22.15
CA CYS A 151 20.54 21.57 -21.79
C CYS A 151 21.95 22.09 -22.04
N THR A 152 21.99 23.34 -22.50
CA THR A 152 23.17 24.19 -22.39
C THR A 152 22.85 25.25 -21.34
N VAL A 153 23.76 25.47 -20.40
CA VAL A 153 23.57 26.47 -19.34
C VAL A 153 24.02 27.82 -19.90
N GLU A 154 23.06 28.73 -20.10
CA GLU A 154 23.32 30.10 -20.49
C GLU A 154 22.97 31.04 -19.32
N GLY A 155 23.96 31.27 -18.45
CA GLY A 155 23.75 31.99 -17.19
C GLY A 155 22.83 31.22 -16.24
N ASP A 156 21.74 31.84 -15.79
CA ASP A 156 20.75 31.26 -14.86
C ASP A 156 19.57 30.57 -15.59
N LYS A 157 19.64 30.43 -16.93
CA LYS A 157 18.56 29.86 -17.73
C LYS A 157 18.97 28.52 -18.33
N LEU A 158 18.09 27.52 -18.18
CA LEU A 158 18.15 26.27 -18.91
C LEU A 158 17.62 26.50 -20.34
N VAL A 159 18.52 26.51 -21.32
CA VAL A 159 18.14 26.57 -22.73
C VAL A 159 17.92 25.14 -23.23
N VAL A 160 16.70 24.85 -23.68
CA VAL A 160 16.32 23.58 -24.29
C VAL A 160 15.78 23.79 -25.69
N PRO A 161 15.97 22.82 -26.60
CA PRO A 161 15.24 22.80 -27.86
C PRO A 161 13.72 22.81 -27.62
N MET A 162 12.95 23.59 -28.38
CA MET A 162 11.49 23.69 -28.20
C MET A 162 10.77 22.32 -28.31
N ASP A 163 11.35 21.40 -29.07
CA ASP A 163 10.79 20.06 -29.30
C ASP A 163 11.16 19.04 -28.19
N ILE A 164 11.88 19.45 -27.14
CA ILE A 164 12.39 18.52 -26.12
C ILE A 164 11.28 17.75 -25.41
N LEU A 165 10.16 18.43 -25.12
CA LEU A 165 9.01 17.83 -24.47
C LEU A 165 8.35 16.78 -25.36
N ASN A 166 8.18 17.06 -26.64
CA ASN A 166 7.62 16.10 -27.61
C ASN A 166 8.51 14.86 -27.73
N ARG A 167 9.84 15.04 -27.77
CA ARG A 167 10.80 13.92 -27.85
C ARG A 167 10.76 13.04 -26.61
N TRP A 168 10.75 13.66 -25.44
CA TRP A 168 10.59 12.93 -24.18
C TRP A 168 9.26 12.18 -24.16
N PHE A 169 8.17 12.85 -24.49
CA PHE A 169 6.82 12.29 -24.44
C PHE A 169 6.67 11.09 -25.37
N LYS A 170 7.19 11.19 -26.61
CA LYS A 170 7.20 10.08 -27.56
C LYS A 170 8.01 8.89 -27.01
N LYS A 171 9.22 9.14 -26.50
CA LYS A 171 10.06 8.10 -25.88
C LYS A 171 9.40 7.44 -24.67
N PHE A 172 8.72 8.23 -23.84
CA PHE A 172 7.99 7.74 -22.68
C PHE A 172 6.82 6.86 -23.10
N GLN A 173 6.02 7.31 -24.08
CA GLN A 173 4.86 6.56 -24.60
C GLN A 173 5.27 5.25 -25.27
N ASP A 174 6.33 5.27 -26.09
CA ASP A 174 6.84 4.06 -26.75
C ASP A 174 7.30 3.02 -25.73
N LYS A 175 8.00 3.45 -24.67
CA LYS A 175 8.40 2.56 -23.57
C LYS A 175 7.23 2.02 -22.77
N ALA A 176 6.26 2.87 -22.43
CA ALA A 176 5.07 2.46 -21.70
C ALA A 176 4.20 1.47 -22.50
N LYS A 177 4.20 1.55 -23.83
CA LYS A 177 3.50 0.57 -24.70
C LYS A 177 4.22 -0.77 -24.80
N LEU A 178 5.56 -0.75 -24.84
CA LEU A 178 6.38 -1.95 -25.02
C LEU A 178 6.55 -2.74 -23.72
N ASP A 179 6.55 -2.07 -22.58
CA ASP A 179 6.76 -2.67 -21.27
C ASP A 179 5.61 -2.28 -20.32
N PRO A 180 4.65 -3.20 -20.06
CA PRO A 180 3.51 -2.93 -19.19
C PRO A 180 3.92 -2.68 -17.73
N GLU A 181 5.13 -3.07 -17.33
CA GLU A 181 5.68 -2.84 -15.99
C GLU A 181 6.51 -1.55 -15.91
N TYR A 182 6.67 -0.81 -17.02
CA TYR A 182 7.52 0.38 -17.08
C TYR A 182 7.15 1.44 -16.04
N LEU A 183 5.84 1.67 -15.85
CA LEU A 183 5.33 2.63 -14.87
C LEU A 183 5.57 2.17 -13.43
N ASN A 184 5.52 0.86 -13.16
CA ASN A 184 5.77 0.30 -11.83
C ASN A 184 7.24 0.44 -11.38
N ARG A 185 8.18 0.61 -12.32
CA ARG A 185 9.59 0.88 -11.99
C ARG A 185 9.83 2.26 -11.38
N PHE A 186 8.89 3.18 -11.53
CA PHE A 186 8.97 4.49 -10.89
C PHE A 186 8.50 4.45 -9.42
N THR A 187 7.92 3.34 -8.96
CA THR A 187 7.38 3.16 -7.60
C THR A 187 8.18 2.18 -6.73
N LEU A 188 9.31 1.64 -7.25
CA LEU A 188 10.19 0.70 -6.55
C LEU A 188 11.33 1.41 -5.79
#